data_AF-A0A8S1PSN5-F1
#
_entry.id   AF-A0A8S1PSN5-F1
#
_cell.length_a   1.000
_cell.length_b   1.000
_cell.length_c   1.000
_cell.angle_alpha   90.00
_cell.angle_beta   90.00
_cell.angle_gamma   90.00
#
_symmetry.space_group_name_H-M   'P 1'
#
loop_
_entity.id
_entity.type
_entity.pdbx_description
1 polymer ?
#
loop_
_entity_poly.entity_id
_entity_poly.type
_entity_poly.pdbx_seq_one_letter_code
_entity_poly.pdbx_strand_id
1 'polypeptide(L)'
;MIQLIHVLTGRYLMATELDEEGVVYCGYGSTRCWIIEFDDNILKDGAIFELKHNEITKYLSFINKKASLSHNTQVCLNDKEGKNNYWKLVLIQ
;
A
#
# COMPACT_ATOMS: atom_id res chain seq x y z
N MET A 1 7.63 9.08 7.43
CA MET A 1 6.23 8.93 6.95
C MET A 1 6.05 9.69 5.65
N ILE A 2 5.29 9.12 4.71
CA ILE A 2 5.04 9.65 3.37
C ILE A 2 3.54 9.65 3.02
N GLN A 3 3.20 10.31 1.91
CA GLN A 3 1.88 10.28 1.27
C GLN A 3 2.03 9.66 -0.12
N LEU A 4 1.10 8.79 -0.49
CA LEU A 4 1.02 8.20 -1.82
C LEU A 4 -0.16 8.81 -2.54
N ILE A 5 0.11 9.48 -3.67
CA ILE A 5 -0.89 10.21 -4.45
C ILE A 5 -0.98 9.57 -5.82
N HIS A 6 -2.19 9.21 -6.23
CA HIS A 6 -2.44 8.71 -7.58
C HIS A 6 -2.41 9.87 -8.58
N VAL A 7 -1.38 9.90 -9.43
CA VAL A 7 -1.06 11.05 -10.31
C VAL A 7 -2.23 11.48 -11.18
N LEU A 8 -3.03 10.55 -11.71
CA LEU A 8 -4.13 10.88 -12.63
C LEU A 8 -5.36 11.46 -11.92
N THR A 9 -5.60 11.09 -10.67
CA THR A 9 -6.82 11.50 -9.94
C THR A 9 -6.55 12.51 -8.84
N GLY A 10 -5.28 12.73 -8.48
CA GLY A 10 -4.88 13.56 -7.34
C GLY A 10 -5.33 13.01 -5.97
N ARG A 11 -5.86 11.77 -5.93
CA ARG A 11 -6.38 11.16 -4.71
C ARG A 11 -5.28 10.46 -3.94
N TYR A 12 -5.42 10.46 -2.62
CA TYR A 12 -4.48 9.81 -1.72
C TYR A 12 -4.81 8.33 -1.56
N LEU A 13 -3.79 7.50 -1.40
CA LEU A 13 -3.97 6.12 -0.94
C LEU A 13 -4.34 6.15 0.55
N MET A 14 -5.58 5.81 0.84
CA MET A 14 -6.17 5.82 2.16
C MET A 14 -6.42 4.37 2.61
N ALA A 15 -6.50 4.17 3.91
CA ALA A 15 -6.94 2.91 4.47
C ALA A 15 -7.83 3.12 5.70
N THR A 16 -8.71 2.16 5.95
CA THR A 16 -9.53 2.09 7.17
C THR A 16 -9.64 0.64 7.62
N GLU A 17 -9.68 0.44 8.93
CA GLU A 17 -9.94 -0.86 9.53
C GLU A 17 -11.44 -0.94 9.84
N LEU A 18 -12.18 -1.69 9.01
CA LEU A 18 -13.60 -1.95 9.24
C LEU A 18 -13.84 -3.38 9.75
N ASP A 19 -12.92 -4.32 9.48
CA ASP A 19 -13.00 -5.76 9.81
C ASP A 19 -11.58 -6.37 9.99
N GLU A 20 -11.45 -7.70 10.07
CA GLU A 20 -10.16 -8.42 10.14
C GLU A 20 -9.20 -8.02 9.00
N GLU A 21 -9.75 -7.82 7.79
CA GLU A 21 -9.03 -7.27 6.64
C GLU A 21 -9.32 -5.77 6.52
N GLY A 22 -8.28 -4.92 6.57
CA GLY A 22 -8.47 -3.49 6.39
C GLY A 22 -8.66 -3.12 4.91
N VAL A 23 -9.51 -2.13 4.64
CA VAL A 23 -9.85 -1.69 3.28
C VAL A 23 -8.89 -0.60 2.82
N VAL A 24 -8.39 -0.72 1.59
CA VAL A 24 -7.53 0.28 0.94
C VAL A 24 -8.28 0.89 -0.24
N TYR A 25 -8.26 2.22 -0.35
CA TYR A 25 -9.02 2.95 -1.36
C TYR A 25 -8.38 4.31 -1.68
N CYS A 26 -8.86 4.97 -2.75
CA CYS A 26 -8.42 6.31 -3.13
C CYS A 26 -9.44 7.37 -2.66
N GLY A 27 -9.03 8.30 -1.81
CA GLY A 27 -9.90 9.31 -1.21
C GLY A 27 -9.32 10.73 -1.22
N TYR A 28 -10.12 11.67 -0.71
CA TYR A 28 -9.69 13.04 -0.40
C TYR A 28 -9.35 13.14 1.09
N GLY A 29 -8.22 13.75 1.42
CA GLY A 29 -7.75 13.89 2.80
C GLY A 29 -6.22 13.87 2.85
N SER A 30 -5.63 14.31 3.96
CA SER A 30 -4.18 14.35 4.09
C SER A 30 -3.73 14.09 5.52
N THR A 31 -3.37 12.86 5.81
CA THR A 31 -2.56 12.50 6.97
C THR A 31 -1.38 11.68 6.42
N ARG A 32 -0.16 11.95 6.90
CA ARG A 32 1.05 11.22 6.46
C ARG A 32 0.97 9.81 7.04
N CYS A 33 0.27 8.91 6.37
CA CYS A 33 -0.15 7.64 6.96
C CYS A 33 0.73 6.45 6.61
N TRP A 34 1.72 6.59 5.74
CA TRP A 34 2.51 5.44 5.26
C TRP A 34 3.97 5.54 5.68
N ILE A 35 4.51 4.40 6.09
CA ILE A 35 5.93 4.19 6.39
C ILE A 35 6.46 3.22 5.34
N ILE A 36 7.58 3.57 4.73
CA ILE A 36 8.33 2.67 3.83
C ILE A 36 9.33 1.92 4.71
N GLU A 37 9.24 0.60 4.72
CA GLU A 37 10.18 -0.29 5.40
C GLU A 37 10.98 -1.06 4.35
N PHE A 38 12.31 -1.00 4.41
CA PHE A 38 13.21 -1.55 3.40
C PHE A 38 14.60 -1.75 4.00
N ASP A 39 15.30 -2.81 3.57
CA ASP A 39 16.58 -3.22 4.18
C ASP A 39 17.77 -2.35 3.75
N ASP A 40 17.76 -1.89 2.50
CA ASP A 40 18.80 -1.00 1.96
C ASP A 40 18.52 0.43 2.43
N ASN A 41 19.40 1.11 3.16
CA ASN A 41 19.17 2.50 3.65
C ASN A 41 18.90 3.58 2.57
N ILE A 42 18.85 3.22 1.28
CA ILE A 42 18.60 4.12 0.15
C ILE A 42 17.50 3.53 -0.74
N LEU A 43 16.40 4.26 -0.87
CA LEU A 43 15.30 3.89 -1.75
C LEU A 43 15.66 4.29 -3.20
N LYS A 44 15.95 3.29 -4.04
CA LYS A 44 16.37 3.45 -5.43
C LYS A 44 15.46 2.65 -6.37
N ASP A 45 15.53 2.93 -7.67
CA ASP A 45 14.81 2.14 -8.67
C ASP A 45 15.13 0.65 -8.52
N GLY A 46 14.09 -0.18 -8.58
CA GLY A 46 14.17 -1.61 -8.36
C GLY A 46 14.26 -2.06 -6.91
N ALA A 47 14.32 -1.15 -5.92
CA ALA A 47 14.31 -1.52 -4.50
C ALA A 47 13.01 -2.26 -4.14
N ILE A 48 13.16 -3.28 -3.27
CA ILE A 48 12.05 -4.00 -2.68
C ILE A 48 11.76 -3.40 -1.31
N PHE A 49 10.49 -3.12 -1.03
CA PHE A 49 10.05 -2.49 0.20
C PHE A 49 8.67 -2.98 0.62
N GLU A 50 8.33 -2.75 1.88
CA GLU A 50 7.01 -2.93 2.46
C GLU A 50 6.40 -1.54 2.77
N LEU A 51 5.07 -1.44 2.73
CA LEU A 51 4.35 -0.22 3.10
C LEU A 51 3.48 -0.50 4.32
N LYS A 52 3.83 0.12 5.44
CA LYS A 52 3.09 0.01 6.70
C LYS A 52 2.22 1.23 6.94
N HIS A 53 0.97 1.01 7.31
CA HIS A 53 0.09 2.08 7.75
C HIS A 53 0.46 2.51 9.18
N ASN A 54 0.69 3.80 9.40
CA ASN A 54 1.23 4.35 10.65
C ASN A 54 0.30 4.10 11.84
N GLU A 55 -1.01 4.29 11.66
CA GLU A 55 -1.99 4.21 12.76
C GLU A 55 -2.63 2.83 12.91
N ILE A 56 -2.80 2.11 11.79
CA ILE A 56 -3.47 0.79 11.75
C ILE A 56 -2.44 -0.33 11.97
N THR A 57 -1.15 -0.03 11.85
CA THR A 57 0.00 -0.94 12.06
C THR A 57 0.07 -2.15 11.11
N LYS A 58 -0.85 -2.25 10.14
CA LYS A 58 -0.92 -3.26 9.08
C LYS A 58 -0.17 -2.85 7.81
N TYR A 59 0.08 -3.82 6.93
CA TYR A 59 0.83 -3.64 5.69
C TYR A 59 -0.08 -3.65 4.46
N LEU A 60 0.23 -2.78 3.50
CA LEU A 60 -0.37 -2.82 2.17
C LEU A 60 0.01 -4.13 1.48
N SER A 61 -1.00 -4.93 1.14
CA SER A 61 -0.82 -6.30 0.67
C SER A 61 -1.77 -6.61 -0.49
N PHE A 62 -1.41 -7.62 -1.30
CA PHE A 62 -2.35 -8.25 -2.22
C PHE A 62 -3.18 -9.33 -1.51
N ILE A 63 -4.50 -9.31 -1.74
CA ILE A 63 -5.36 -10.46 -1.45
C ILE A 63 -5.24 -11.42 -2.63
N ASN A 64 -5.05 -12.72 -2.38
CA ASN A 64 -5.11 -13.77 -3.41
C ASN A 64 -6.54 -14.01 -3.94
N LYS A 65 -7.34 -12.94 -4.08
CA LYS A 65 -8.68 -12.91 -4.67
C LYS A 65 -8.67 -11.87 -5.79
N LYS A 66 -9.31 -12.20 -6.91
CA LYS A 66 -9.54 -11.25 -8.00
C LYS A 66 -10.57 -10.23 -7.55
N ALA A 67 -10.32 -8.95 -7.82
CA ALA A 67 -11.33 -7.93 -7.55
C ALA A 67 -12.56 -8.17 -8.42
N SER A 68 -13.75 -8.12 -7.85
CA SER A 68 -15.01 -8.52 -8.52
C SER A 68 -15.30 -7.79 -9.84
N LEU A 69 -14.73 -6.60 -10.00
CA LEU A 69 -14.98 -5.68 -11.12
C LEU A 69 -13.77 -5.49 -12.04
N SER A 70 -12.67 -6.23 -11.83
CA SER A 70 -11.49 -6.14 -12.70
C SER A 70 -10.72 -7.45 -12.74
N HIS A 71 -9.91 -7.65 -13.78
CA HIS A 71 -8.95 -8.76 -13.78
C HIS A 71 -7.78 -8.54 -12.82
N ASN A 72 -7.76 -7.44 -12.08
CA ASN A 72 -6.68 -7.08 -11.18
C ASN A 72 -6.86 -7.74 -9.80
N THR A 73 -5.73 -8.03 -9.17
CA THR A 73 -5.66 -8.51 -7.80
C THR A 73 -6.13 -7.41 -6.84
N GLN A 74 -6.98 -7.77 -5.88
CA GLN A 74 -7.43 -6.81 -4.86
C GLN A 74 -6.30 -6.49 -3.88
N VAL A 75 -6.27 -5.24 -3.38
CA VAL A 75 -5.34 -4.79 -2.35
C VAL A 75 -6.05 -4.57 -1.01
N CYS A 76 -5.37 -4.81 0.11
CA CYS A 76 -5.88 -4.65 1.47
C CYS A 76 -4.78 -4.26 2.47
N LEU A 77 -5.18 -4.09 3.73
CA LEU A 77 -4.29 -4.09 4.87
C LEU A 77 -4.29 -5.46 5.56
N ASN A 78 -3.11 -5.98 5.88
CA ASN A 78 -2.93 -7.28 6.54
C ASN A 78 -1.85 -7.23 7.66
N ASP A 79 -1.98 -8.10 8.66
CA ASP A 79 -1.24 -8.15 9.92
C ASP A 79 0.16 -8.84 9.85
N LYS A 80 0.57 -9.40 8.69
CA LYS A 80 1.73 -10.35 8.44
C LYS A 80 1.40 -11.78 8.93
N GLU A 81 1.77 -12.90 8.28
CA GLU A 81 2.89 -13.29 7.41
C GLU A 81 2.45 -13.89 6.06
N GLY A 82 3.13 -13.54 4.96
CA GLY A 82 2.93 -14.15 3.64
C GLY A 82 3.40 -13.26 2.51
N LYS A 83 3.95 -13.84 1.43
CA LYS A 83 4.75 -13.24 0.33
C LYS A 83 4.12 -12.09 -0.49
N ASN A 84 3.05 -11.46 -0.04
CA ASN A 84 2.19 -10.58 -0.83
C ASN A 84 2.22 -9.10 -0.43
N ASN A 85 3.12 -8.72 0.48
CA ASN A 85 3.27 -7.35 0.99
C ASN A 85 4.55 -6.65 0.51
N TYR A 86 5.31 -7.31 -0.36
CA TYR A 86 6.51 -6.74 -0.98
C TYR A 86 6.15 -6.01 -2.27
N TRP A 87 6.65 -4.78 -2.37
CA TRP A 87 6.49 -3.90 -3.51
C TRP A 87 7.85 -3.61 -4.12
N LYS A 88 7.91 -3.54 -5.45
CA LYS A 88 9.12 -3.11 -6.18
C LYS A 88 8.92 -1.67 -6.65
N LEU A 89 9.87 -0.80 -6.32
CA LEU A 89 9.88 0.57 -6.84
C LEU A 89 10.26 0.53 -8.33
N VAL A 90 9.46 1.18 -9.17
CA VAL A 90 9.73 1.35 -10.59
C VAL A 90 9.57 2.82 -10.92
N LEU A 91 10.65 3.46 -11.38
CA LEU A 91 10.60 4.82 -11.88
C LEU A 91 10.00 4.84 -13.30
N ILE A 92 8.97 5.66 -13.49
CA ILE A 92 8.36 5.90 -14.80
C ILE A 92 9.03 7.15 -15.39
N GLN A 93 9.49 7.05 -16.64
CA GLN A 93 10.15 8.12 -17.40
C GLN A 93 9.15 8.95 -18.20
#